data_AF-A0A164CIW8-F1
#
_entry.id   AF-A0A164CIW8-F1
#
_cell.length_a   1.000
_cell.length_b   1.000
_cell.length_c   1.000
_cell.angle_alpha   90.00
_cell.angle_beta   90.00
_cell.angle_gamma   90.00
#
_symmetry.space_group_name_H-M   'P 1'
#
loop_
_entity.id
_entity.type
_entity.pdbx_description
1 polymer ?
#
loop_
_entity_poly.entity_id
_entity_poly.type
_entity_poly.pdbx_seq_one_letter_code
_entity_poly.pdbx_strand_id
1 'polypeptide(L)' 'MNQSHAHHPSADLVNLMRLEEGARSCTTREQARALIREADQVKRSLWGKTEGTIAAHD' A
#
# COMPACT_ATOMS: atom_id res chain seq x y z
N MET A 1 -20.02 12.82 19.84
CA MET A 1 -20.26 12.55 18.40
C MET A 1 -19.00 11.91 17.84
N ASN A 2 -18.92 10.58 17.84
CA ASN A 2 -17.75 9.86 17.36
C ASN A 2 -17.96 9.61 15.86
N GLN A 3 -17.50 10.55 15.02
CA GLN A 3 -17.49 10.35 13.57
C GLN A 3 -16.48 9.25 13.27
N SER A 4 -16.98 8.02 13.14
CA SER A 4 -16.22 6.90 12.61
C SER A 4 -15.77 7.33 11.22
N HIS A 5 -14.47 7.60 11.04
CA HIS A 5 -13.88 7.82 9.72
C HIS A 5 -14.35 6.68 8.83
N ALA A 6 -15.23 6.97 7.87
CA ALA A 6 -15.73 5.97 6.95
C ALA A 6 -14.53 5.46 6.17
N HIS A 7 -14.05 4.28 6.55
CA HIS A 7 -13.05 3.57 5.78
C HIS A 7 -13.70 3.25 4.43
N HIS A 8 -13.07 3.66 3.34
CA HIS A 8 -13.57 3.45 1.98
C HIS A 8 -12.64 2.48 1.25
N PRO A 9 -12.85 1.15 1.38
CA PRO A 9 -11.98 0.14 0.79
C PRO A 9 -11.80 0.31 -0.73
N SER A 10 -12.82 0.81 -1.42
CA SER A 10 -12.74 1.09 -2.86
C SER A 10 -11.74 2.21 -3.19
N ALA A 11 -11.67 3.25 -2.37
CA ALA A 11 -10.71 4.35 -2.56
C ALA A 11 -9.28 3.87 -2.33
N ASP A 12 -9.07 3.05 -1.31
CA ASP A 12 -7.76 2.46 -1.01
C ASP A 12 -7.31 1.47 -2.11
N LEU A 13 -8.23 0.66 -2.66
CA LEU A 13 -7.93 -0.21 -3.81
C LEU A 13 -7.54 0.59 -5.06
N VAL A 14 -8.26 1.67 -5.36
CA VAL A 14 -7.91 2.58 -6.47
C VAL A 14 -6.53 3.21 -6.23
N ASN A 15 -6.22 3.57 -4.98
CA ASN A 15 -4.91 4.12 -4.65
C ASN A 15 -3.80 3.09 -4.87
N LEU A 16 -4.03 1.82 -4.49
CA LEU A 16 -3.07 0.74 -4.72
C LEU A 16 -2.80 0.53 -6.22
N MET A 17 -3.84 0.54 -7.06
CA MET A 17 -3.68 0.42 -8.52
C MET A 17 -2.86 1.58 -9.11
N ARG A 18 -3.01 2.81 -8.58
CA ARG A 18 -2.21 3.96 -9.01
C ARG A 18 -0.74 3.81 -8.62
N LEU A 19 -0.47 3.31 -7.42
CA LEU A 19 0.90 3.03 -6.96
C LEU A 19 1.57 1.95 -7.81
N GLU A 20 0.84 0.91 -8.21
CA GLU A 20 1.35 -0.12 -9.13
C GLU A 20 1.69 0.44 -10.51
N GLU A 21 0.87 1.35 -11.05
CA GLU A 21 1.19 2.03 -12.30
C GLU A 21 2.45 2.91 -12.15
N GLY A 22 2.56 3.67 -11.05
CA GLY A 22 3.75 4.47 -10.76
C GLY A 22 5.03 3.64 -10.59
N ALA A 23 4.91 2.41 -10.08
CA ALA A 23 6.02 1.47 -9.96
C ALA A 23 6.56 1.03 -11.33
N ARG A 24 5.72 0.94 -12.36
CA ARG A 24 6.15 0.58 -13.73
C ARG A 24 7.05 1.64 -14.37
N SER A 25 6.85 2.91 -14.04
CA SER A 25 7.62 4.04 -14.56
C SER A 25 8.73 4.52 -13.62
N CYS A 26 8.97 3.81 -12.51
CA CYS A 26 9.95 4.20 -11.51
C CYS A 26 11.39 4.04 -12.04
N THR A 27 12.19 5.11 -11.97
CA THR A 27 13.57 5.11 -12.51
C THR A 27 14.64 5.34 -11.45
N THR A 28 14.25 5.73 -10.23
CA THR A 28 15.20 5.96 -9.13
C THR A 28 14.91 5.08 -7.92
N ARG A 29 15.96 4.79 -7.16
CA ARG A 29 15.86 4.01 -5.93
C ARG A 29 15.05 4.74 -4.86
N GLU A 30 15.17 6.07 -4.80
CA GLU A 30 14.40 6.91 -3.87
C GLU A 30 12.90 6.86 -4.18
N GLN A 31 12.52 6.91 -5.46
CA GLN A 31 11.13 6.75 -5.90
C GLN A 31 10.58 5.37 -5.55
N ALA A 32 11.35 4.31 -5.83
CA ALA A 32 10.95 2.94 -5.50
C ALA A 32 10.68 2.78 -3.99
N ARG A 33 11.54 3.36 -3.15
CA ARG A 33 11.36 3.35 -1.68
C ARG A 33 10.13 4.12 -1.24
N ALA A 34 9.79 5.24 -1.88
CA ALA A 34 8.59 5.99 -1.58
C ALA A 34 7.33 5.17 -1.93
N LEU A 35 7.27 4.62 -3.15
CA LEU A 35 6.15 3.80 -3.61
C LEU A 35 5.91 2.57 -2.73
N ILE A 36 6.97 1.89 -2.30
CA ILE A 36 6.86 0.74 -1.38
C ILE A 36 6.23 1.16 -0.04
N ARG A 37 6.72 2.26 0.56
CA ARG A 37 6.18 2.75 1.84
C ARG A 37 4.71 3.14 1.75
N GLU A 38 4.34 3.83 0.68
CA GLU A 38 2.96 4.24 0.44
C GLU A 38 2.05 3.02 0.20
N ALA A 39 2.50 2.06 -0.62
CA ALA A 39 1.77 0.82 -0.85
C ALA A 39 1.57 0.05 0.47
N ASP A 40 2.60 -0.12 1.29
CA ASP A 40 2.49 -0.81 2.57
C ASP A 40 1.52 -0.12 3.54
N GLN A 41 1.38 1.19 3.47
CA GLN A 41 0.39 1.92 4.27
C GLN A 41 -1.03 1.66 3.77
N VAL A 42 -1.25 1.70 2.45
CA VAL A 42 -2.55 1.40 1.83
C VAL A 42 -2.96 -0.04 2.08
N LYS A 43 -2.03 -0.99 1.92
CA LYS A 43 -2.25 -2.40 2.20
C LYS A 43 -2.62 -2.64 3.67
N ARG A 44 -1.97 -1.94 4.60
CA ARG A 44 -2.33 -1.99 6.03
C ARG A 44 -3.72 -1.41 6.32
N SER A 45 -4.13 -0.39 5.58
CA SER A 45 -5.49 0.16 5.66
C SER A 45 -6.53 -0.84 5.15
N LEU A 46 -6.26 -1.52 4.04
CA LEU A 46 -7.18 -2.48 3.41
C LEU A 46 -7.31 -3.81 4.15
N TRP A 47 -6.18 -4.35 4.59
CA TRP A 47 -6.09 -5.75 5.07
C TRP A 47 -5.66 -5.86 6.53
N GLY A 48 -5.44 -4.73 7.21
CA GLY A 48 -4.90 -4.71 8.57
C GLY A 48 -3.40 -4.97 8.60
N LYS A 49 -2.85 -5.29 9.78
CA LYS A 49 -1.45 -5.71 9.88
C LYS A 49 -1.30 -7.07 9.19
N THR A 50 -0.59 -7.12 8.07
CA THR A 50 -0.10 -8.39 7.51
C THR A 50 1.00 -8.93 8.43
N GLU A 51 0.62 -9.55 9.55
CA GLU A 51 1.54 -10.40 10.32
C GLU A 51 1.72 -11.70 9.54
N GLY A 52 2.73 -11.71 8.68
CA GLY A 52 3.00 -12.81 7.77
C GLY A 52 4.27 -12.52 7.02
N THR A 53 5.39 -12.70 7.71
CA THR A 53 6.73 -12.84 7.14
C THR A 53 6.61 -13.60 5.83
N ILE A 54 7.01 -12.97 4.72
CA ILE A 54 7.40 -13.72 3.53
C ILE A 54 8.58 -14.55 4.02
N ALA A 55 8.32 -15.79 4.43
CA ALA A 55 9.36 -16.76 4.69
C ALA A 55 10.13 -16.85 3.37
N ALA A 56 11.32 -16.24 3.34
CA ALA A 56 12.27 -16.49 2.29
C ALA A 56 12.46 -18.01 2.26
N HIS A 57 12.05 -18.63 1.16
CA HIS A 57 12.29 -20.04 0.91
C HIS A 57 13.80 -20.15 0.66
N ASP A 58 14.53 -20.72 1.62
CA ASP A 58 15.82 -21.37 1.38
C ASP A 58 15.59 -22.75 0.77
#